data_AF-R6E0C5-F1
#
_entry.id   AF-R6E0C5-F1
#
_cell.length_a   1.000
_cell.length_b   1.000
_cell.length_c   1.000
_cell.angle_alpha   90.00
_cell.angle_beta   90.00
_cell.angle_gamma   90.00
#
_symmetry.space_group_name_H-M   'P 1'
#
loop_
_entity.id
_entity.type
_entity.pdbx_description
1 polymer ?
#
loop_
_entity_poly.entity_id
_entity_poly.type
_entity_poly.pdbx_seq_one_letter_code
_entity_poly.pdbx_strand_id
1 'polypeptide(L)'
;MKNEIQKILRKWEGNLRRNGSMDATRFSQVSNEIDSYIRTSKNTQVARLLTSCRDSTLSASPNNDKILRNVRHALFLLQKEINDEKRELGFDVDLGQRQRYEAISKKLYSEKLRFKGNKSLREADVTLMEGRDSRKVRRIVEKRMCQEYHRQNKHRSSYRCSGKARHEMDRAVSYQIFNLGQLDGHANQRGIGTHWKKIVDYSSGEYVMKKKVEYATLEEAQLHIELYKFAHPKDKRPMHAYYCEHCGHYHIGHDRGTETAA
;
A
#
# COMPACT_ATOMS: atom_id res chain seq x y z
N MET A 1 -17.85 18.13 4.35
CA MET A 1 -17.91 17.86 2.90
C MET A 1 -16.86 16.85 2.41
N LYS A 2 -15.55 16.99 2.70
CA LYS A 2 -14.50 16.03 2.22
C LYS A 2 -14.81 14.56 2.54
N ASN A 3 -15.22 14.25 3.77
CA ASN A 3 -15.59 12.89 4.18
C ASN A 3 -16.82 12.34 3.42
N GLU A 4 -17.79 13.17 3.09
CA GLU A 4 -18.99 12.75 2.34
C GLU A 4 -18.64 12.45 0.88
N ILE A 5 -17.84 13.30 0.25
CA ILE A 5 -17.30 13.04 -1.09
C ILE A 5 -16.44 11.77 -1.10
N GLN A 6 -15.65 11.53 -0.06
CA GLN A 6 -14.88 10.29 0.05
C GLN A 6 -15.78 9.04 0.12
N LYS A 7 -16.90 9.09 0.85
CA LYS A 7 -17.88 8.00 0.90
C LYS A 7 -18.54 7.77 -0.47
N ILE A 8 -18.92 8.84 -1.17
CA ILE A 8 -19.45 8.79 -2.53
C ILE A 8 -18.47 8.08 -3.47
N LEU A 9 -17.23 8.54 -3.51
CA LEU A 9 -16.22 8.03 -4.42
C LEU A 9 -15.87 6.57 -4.13
N ARG A 10 -15.85 6.15 -2.85
CA ARG A 10 -15.67 4.73 -2.49
C ARG A 10 -16.82 3.85 -2.97
N LYS A 11 -18.06 4.35 -2.94
CA LYS A 11 -19.21 3.64 -3.53
C LYS A 11 -19.09 3.55 -5.05
N TRP A 12 -18.66 4.62 -5.71
CA TRP A 12 -18.42 4.64 -7.17
C TRP A 12 -17.34 3.64 -7.56
N GLU A 13 -16.20 3.63 -6.86
CA GLU A 13 -15.14 2.64 -7.07
C GLU A 13 -15.69 1.22 -6.90
N GLY A 14 -16.44 0.96 -5.82
CA GLY A 14 -17.02 -0.36 -5.56
C GLY A 14 -18.02 -0.83 -6.62
N ASN A 15 -18.78 0.08 -7.22
CA ASN A 15 -19.73 -0.23 -8.28
C ASN A 15 -19.03 -0.46 -9.62
N LEU A 16 -18.10 0.42 -10.00
CA LEU A 16 -17.31 0.28 -11.22
C LEU A 16 -16.50 -1.03 -11.22
N ARG A 17 -15.95 -1.45 -10.07
CA ARG A 17 -15.21 -2.72 -9.97
C ARG A 17 -16.10 -3.97 -10.05
N ARG A 18 -17.32 -3.93 -9.52
CA ARG A 18 -18.19 -5.11 -9.42
C ARG A 18 -19.11 -5.28 -10.62
N ASN A 19 -19.65 -4.16 -11.11
CA ASN A 19 -20.73 -4.15 -12.10
C ASN A 19 -20.26 -3.63 -13.46
N GLY A 20 -19.02 -3.15 -13.57
CA GLY A 20 -18.48 -2.55 -14.79
C GLY A 20 -19.18 -1.25 -15.21
N SER A 21 -20.09 -0.73 -14.39
CA SER A 21 -20.93 0.43 -14.69
C SER A 21 -21.30 1.21 -13.43
N MET A 22 -21.76 2.43 -13.64
CA MET A 22 -22.27 3.30 -12.60
C MET A 22 -23.74 2.99 -12.31
N ASP A 23 -24.16 3.08 -11.05
CA ASP A 23 -25.56 2.98 -10.66
C ASP A 23 -26.30 4.27 -11.04
N ALA A 24 -27.04 4.22 -12.15
CA ALA A 24 -27.75 5.37 -12.72
C ALA A 24 -28.86 5.90 -11.80
N THR A 25 -29.44 5.06 -10.93
CA THR A 25 -30.62 5.42 -10.13
C THR A 25 -30.32 6.42 -9.01
N ARG A 26 -29.05 6.59 -8.64
CA ARG A 26 -28.59 7.51 -7.59
C ARG A 26 -27.70 8.64 -8.10
N PHE A 27 -27.51 8.74 -9.41
CA PHE A 27 -26.53 9.64 -10.00
C PHE A 27 -26.88 11.12 -9.77
N SER A 28 -28.15 11.52 -9.86
CA SER A 28 -28.59 12.91 -9.73
C SER A 28 -28.33 13.51 -8.34
N GLN A 29 -28.66 12.76 -7.28
CA GLN A 29 -28.38 13.18 -5.89
C GLN A 29 -26.88 13.32 -5.63
N VAL A 30 -26.09 12.36 -6.13
CA VAL A 30 -24.64 12.37 -5.97
C VAL A 30 -23.97 13.49 -6.79
N SER A 31 -24.52 13.83 -7.96
CA SER A 31 -24.00 14.92 -8.80
C SER A 31 -24.08 16.28 -8.09
N ASN A 32 -25.18 16.54 -7.38
CA ASN A 32 -25.33 17.80 -6.63
C ASN A 32 -24.30 17.93 -5.49
N GLU A 33 -24.02 16.84 -4.77
CA GLU A 33 -22.99 16.82 -3.73
C GLU A 33 -21.60 17.05 -4.31
N ILE A 34 -21.30 16.43 -5.45
CA ILE A 34 -20.04 16.62 -6.19
C ILE A 34 -19.92 18.07 -6.67
N ASP A 35 -20.98 18.64 -7.25
CA ASP A 35 -20.97 20.02 -7.76
C ASP A 35 -20.79 21.05 -6.64
N SER A 36 -21.45 20.83 -5.50
CA SER A 36 -21.28 21.66 -4.30
C SER A 36 -19.83 21.62 -3.79
N TYR A 37 -19.22 20.43 -3.77
CA TYR A 37 -17.82 20.28 -3.39
C TYR A 37 -16.87 20.92 -4.41
N ILE A 38 -17.11 20.75 -5.72
CA ILE A 38 -16.28 21.37 -6.77
C ILE A 38 -16.24 22.89 -6.61
N ARG A 39 -17.39 23.53 -6.34
CA ARG A 39 -17.48 24.99 -6.17
C ARG A 39 -16.74 25.50 -4.92
N THR A 40 -16.67 24.69 -3.88
CA THR A 40 -16.13 25.09 -2.56
C THR A 40 -14.73 24.54 -2.28
N SER A 41 -14.23 23.64 -3.13
CA SER A 41 -12.94 22.97 -2.96
C SER A 41 -11.78 23.93 -3.19
N LYS A 42 -10.90 24.05 -2.20
CA LYS A 42 -9.60 24.71 -2.33
C LYS A 42 -8.61 23.87 -3.17
N ASN A 43 -8.86 22.57 -3.30
CA ASN A 43 -8.03 21.64 -4.06
C ASN A 43 -8.50 21.58 -5.51
N THR A 44 -7.89 22.42 -6.36
CA THR A 44 -8.24 22.56 -7.79
C THR A 44 -8.02 21.28 -8.58
N GLN A 45 -7.07 20.43 -8.16
CA GLN A 45 -6.81 19.16 -8.81
C GLN A 45 -7.93 18.14 -8.55
N VAL A 46 -8.38 18.02 -7.29
CA VAL A 46 -9.54 17.18 -6.95
C VAL A 46 -10.78 17.68 -7.67
N ALA A 47 -10.99 19.00 -7.70
CA ALA A 47 -12.12 19.60 -8.42
C ALA A 47 -12.12 19.21 -9.91
N ARG A 48 -10.98 19.33 -10.61
CA ARG A 48 -10.85 18.93 -12.02
C ARG A 48 -11.11 17.43 -12.24
N LEU A 49 -10.61 16.57 -11.36
CA LEU A 49 -10.84 15.12 -11.46
C LEU A 49 -12.32 14.78 -11.29
N LEU A 50 -12.98 15.41 -10.32
CA LEU A 50 -14.42 15.25 -10.07
C LEU A 50 -15.27 15.77 -11.23
N THR A 51 -14.92 16.93 -11.80
CA THR A 51 -15.55 17.45 -13.03
C THR A 51 -15.39 16.45 -14.17
N SER A 52 -14.18 15.94 -14.41
CA SER A 52 -13.96 14.95 -15.46
C SER A 52 -14.73 13.65 -15.23
N CYS A 53 -14.87 13.19 -13.98
CA CYS A 53 -15.71 12.04 -13.65
C CYS A 53 -17.17 12.30 -13.99
N ARG A 54 -17.73 13.42 -13.47
CA ARG A 54 -19.12 13.84 -13.68
C ARG A 54 -19.46 13.92 -15.18
N ASP A 55 -18.63 14.63 -15.94
CA ASP A 55 -18.86 14.84 -17.37
C ASP A 55 -18.75 13.53 -18.16
N SER A 56 -17.83 12.65 -17.78
CA SER A 56 -17.70 11.32 -18.42
C SER A 56 -18.89 10.42 -18.12
N THR A 57 -19.44 10.48 -16.91
CA THR A 57 -20.65 9.72 -16.54
C THR A 57 -21.94 10.23 -17.18
N LEU A 58 -22.00 11.52 -17.52
CA LEU A 58 -23.12 12.13 -18.24
C LEU A 58 -23.04 11.94 -19.76
N SER A 59 -21.89 11.47 -20.27
CA SER A 59 -21.72 11.23 -21.71
C SER A 59 -22.54 10.02 -22.17
N ALA A 60 -22.96 10.04 -23.44
CA ALA A 60 -23.70 8.94 -24.05
C ALA A 60 -22.90 7.61 -24.12
N SER A 61 -21.57 7.68 -23.99
CA SER A 61 -20.67 6.52 -23.96
C SER A 61 -19.63 6.66 -22.83
N PRO A 62 -20.02 6.37 -21.58
CA PRO A 62 -19.14 6.54 -20.42
C PRO A 62 -17.88 5.67 -20.52
N ASN A 63 -16.70 6.30 -20.49
CA ASN A 63 -15.44 5.58 -20.39
C ASN A 63 -15.20 5.18 -18.93
N ASN A 64 -15.72 4.02 -18.54
CA ASN A 64 -15.68 3.53 -17.15
C ASN A 64 -14.26 3.34 -16.60
N ASP A 65 -13.27 3.01 -17.45
CA ASP A 65 -11.87 2.91 -17.04
C ASP A 65 -11.26 4.27 -16.70
N LYS A 66 -11.57 5.29 -17.51
CA LYS A 66 -11.18 6.68 -17.22
C LYS A 66 -11.84 7.17 -15.94
N ILE A 67 -13.13 6.90 -15.75
CA ILE A 67 -13.87 7.27 -14.54
C ILE A 67 -13.24 6.58 -13.32
N LEU A 68 -12.99 5.27 -13.37
CA LEU A 68 -12.39 4.52 -12.28
C LEU A 68 -11.00 5.06 -11.90
N ARG A 69 -10.15 5.36 -12.90
CA ARG A 69 -8.83 5.98 -12.68
C ARG A 69 -8.95 7.33 -11.99
N ASN A 70 -9.84 8.20 -12.46
CA ASN A 70 -10.04 9.53 -11.89
C ASN A 70 -10.63 9.47 -10.47
N VAL A 71 -11.58 8.57 -10.22
CA VAL A 71 -12.16 8.31 -8.88
C VAL A 71 -11.09 7.90 -7.89
N ARG A 72 -10.22 6.94 -8.25
CA ARG A 72 -9.11 6.49 -7.41
C ARG A 72 -8.12 7.61 -7.11
N HIS A 73 -7.80 8.43 -8.11
CA HIS A 73 -6.90 9.56 -7.95
C HIS A 73 -7.50 10.64 -7.02
N ALA A 74 -8.78 10.97 -7.19
CA ALA A 74 -9.48 11.89 -6.30
C ALA A 74 -9.53 11.39 -4.85
N LEU A 75 -9.81 10.09 -4.65
CA LEU A 75 -9.77 9.45 -3.32
C LEU A 75 -8.41 9.57 -2.64
N PHE A 76 -7.33 9.36 -3.40
CA PHE A 76 -5.98 9.50 -2.89
C PHE A 76 -5.72 10.94 -2.42
N LEU A 77 -6.02 11.94 -3.26
CA LEU A 77 -5.76 13.35 -2.96
C LEU A 77 -6.57 13.84 -1.75
N LEU A 78 -7.84 13.45 -1.67
CA LEU A 78 -8.69 13.73 -0.51
C LEU A 78 -8.13 13.10 0.76
N GLN A 79 -7.67 11.85 0.69
CA GLN A 79 -7.07 11.17 1.84
C GLN A 79 -5.78 11.85 2.30
N LYS A 80 -4.96 12.31 1.35
CA LYS A 80 -3.75 13.08 1.65
C LYS A 80 -4.10 14.38 2.38
N GLU A 81 -5.05 15.14 1.86
CA GLU A 81 -5.47 16.41 2.45
C GLU A 81 -6.05 16.24 3.87
N ILE A 82 -6.88 15.21 4.07
CA ILE A 82 -7.39 14.84 5.42
C ILE A 82 -6.25 14.47 6.36
N ASN A 83 -5.23 13.78 5.85
CA ASN A 83 -4.07 13.39 6.65
C ASN A 83 -3.19 14.60 6.99
N ASP A 84 -3.00 15.54 6.08
CA ASP A 84 -2.24 16.77 6.31
C ASP A 84 -2.96 17.66 7.35
N GLU A 85 -4.29 17.84 7.25
CA GLU A 85 -5.09 18.55 8.26
C GLU A 85 -5.00 17.88 9.65
N LYS A 86 -5.03 16.54 9.70
CA LYS A 86 -4.85 15.81 10.96
C LYS A 86 -3.47 16.02 11.57
N ARG A 87 -2.41 16.17 10.76
CA ARG A 87 -1.05 16.46 11.25
C ARG A 87 -1.00 17.83 11.91
N GLU A 88 -1.58 18.84 11.27
CA GLU A 88 -1.63 20.21 11.80
C GLU A 88 -2.39 20.29 13.13
N LEU A 89 -3.45 19.50 13.28
CA LEU A 89 -4.26 19.41 14.48
C LEU A 89 -3.71 18.45 15.56
N GLY A 90 -2.51 17.89 15.36
CA GLY A 90 -1.88 16.97 16.32
C GLY A 90 -2.60 15.64 16.50
N PHE A 91 -3.52 15.27 15.60
CA PHE A 91 -4.11 13.93 15.59
C PHE A 91 -3.11 12.90 15.08
N ASP A 92 -3.19 11.68 15.63
CA ASP A 92 -2.46 10.52 15.11
C ASP A 92 -2.86 10.30 13.65
N VAL A 93 -2.00 10.73 12.74
CA VAL A 93 -2.22 10.60 11.30
C VAL A 93 -2.04 9.13 10.96
N ASP A 94 -2.77 8.64 9.96
CA ASP A 94 -2.56 7.29 9.44
C ASP A 94 -1.20 7.27 8.73
N LEU A 95 -0.14 7.22 9.54
CA LEU A 95 1.23 6.99 9.13
C LEU A 95 1.20 5.69 8.36
N GLY A 96 1.75 5.69 7.14
CA GLY A 96 1.87 4.47 6.36
C GLY A 96 2.47 3.38 7.24
N GLN A 97 2.05 2.12 7.06
CA GLN A 97 2.39 1.00 7.97
C GLN A 97 3.89 0.95 8.33
N ARG A 98 4.76 1.37 7.40
CA ARG A 98 6.19 1.57 7.61
C ARG A 98 6.55 2.50 8.75
N GLN A 99 6.03 3.73 8.76
CA GLN A 99 6.31 4.72 9.82
C GLN A 99 5.67 4.28 11.13
N ARG A 100 4.45 3.74 11.06
CA ARG A 100 3.70 3.26 12.23
C ARG A 100 4.44 2.16 12.99
N TYR A 101 5.13 1.28 12.27
CA TYR A 101 5.78 0.10 12.84
C TYR A 101 7.31 0.15 12.80
N GLU A 102 7.93 1.30 12.53
CA GLU A 102 9.38 1.40 12.38
C GLU A 102 10.13 0.91 13.63
N ALA A 103 9.74 1.39 14.81
CA ALA A 103 10.40 1.05 16.06
C ALA A 103 10.33 -0.45 16.38
N ILE A 104 9.20 -1.10 16.09
CA ILE A 104 9.03 -2.54 16.32
C ILE A 104 9.70 -3.38 15.23
N SER A 105 9.73 -2.91 13.97
CA SER A 105 10.50 -3.55 12.90
C SER A 105 11.98 -3.62 13.26
N LYS A 106 12.57 -2.53 13.80
CA LYS A 106 13.98 -2.51 14.27
C LYS A 106 14.22 -3.58 15.34
N LYS A 107 13.34 -3.65 16.35
CA LYS A 107 13.43 -4.68 17.41
C LYS A 107 13.30 -6.09 16.85
N LEU A 108 12.33 -6.32 15.96
CA LEU A 108 12.12 -7.62 15.32
C LEU A 108 13.34 -8.06 14.51
N TYR A 109 13.97 -7.14 13.76
CA TYR A 109 15.15 -7.45 12.95
C TYR A 109 16.40 -7.79 13.77
N SER A 110 16.47 -7.32 15.01
CA SER A 110 17.53 -7.70 15.96
C SER A 110 17.30 -9.06 16.62
N GLU A 111 16.08 -9.62 16.52
CA GLU A 111 15.71 -10.86 17.21
C GLU A 111 16.35 -12.09 16.54
N LYS A 112 16.97 -12.95 17.34
CA LYS A 112 17.69 -14.15 16.88
C LYS A 112 16.81 -15.39 17.01
N LEU A 113 16.74 -16.17 15.93
CA LEU A 113 15.99 -17.41 15.88
C LEU A 113 16.81 -18.57 16.46
N ARG A 114 16.66 -18.81 17.77
CA ARG A 114 17.37 -19.90 18.48
C ARG A 114 17.18 -21.28 17.85
N PHE A 115 15.99 -21.54 17.28
CA PHE A 115 15.68 -22.82 16.63
C PHE A 115 16.23 -22.96 15.22
N LYS A 116 16.85 -21.91 14.67
CA LYS A 116 17.42 -21.89 13.32
C LYS A 116 18.84 -21.35 13.37
N GLY A 117 19.67 -21.94 14.25
CA GLY A 117 21.10 -21.63 14.34
C GLY A 117 21.41 -20.17 14.68
N ASN A 118 20.56 -19.49 15.45
CA ASN A 118 20.70 -18.06 15.79
C ASN A 118 20.72 -17.12 14.56
N LYS A 119 20.12 -17.52 13.43
CA LYS A 119 19.91 -16.60 12.30
C LYS A 119 19.01 -15.42 12.69
N SER A 120 19.17 -14.28 12.02
CA SER A 120 18.29 -13.15 12.26
C SER A 120 16.85 -13.48 11.82
N LEU A 121 15.86 -13.00 12.59
CA LEU A 121 14.46 -13.02 12.17
C LEU A 121 14.27 -12.26 10.84
N ARG A 122 15.09 -11.23 10.59
CA ARG A 122 15.06 -10.44 9.35
C ARG A 122 15.27 -11.29 8.09
N GLU A 123 16.11 -12.32 8.17
CA GLU A 123 16.43 -13.23 7.07
C GLU A 123 15.33 -14.30 6.83
N ALA A 124 14.35 -14.40 7.73
CA ALA A 124 13.34 -15.45 7.67
C ALA A 124 12.27 -15.12 6.61
N ASP A 125 12.29 -15.81 5.48
CA ASP A 125 11.20 -15.76 4.52
C ASP A 125 10.16 -16.85 4.83
N VAL A 126 9.03 -16.44 5.41
CA VAL A 126 7.91 -17.32 5.79
C VAL A 126 7.33 -18.07 4.58
N THR A 127 7.50 -17.56 3.35
CA THR A 127 7.01 -18.20 2.12
C THR A 127 7.90 -19.33 1.63
N LEU A 128 9.19 -19.31 2.00
CA LEU A 128 10.19 -20.32 1.62
C LEU A 128 10.51 -21.31 2.74
N MET A 129 9.90 -21.14 3.92
CA MET A 129 10.17 -21.95 5.10
C MET A 129 9.19 -23.12 5.22
N GLU A 130 9.70 -24.23 5.77
CA GLU A 130 8.86 -25.37 6.14
C GLU A 130 7.72 -24.97 7.08
N GLY A 131 6.58 -25.68 6.98
CA GLY A 131 5.35 -25.34 7.69
C GLY A 131 5.50 -25.23 9.22
N ARG A 132 6.40 -26.01 9.83
CA ARG A 132 6.66 -25.94 11.28
C ARG A 132 7.36 -24.63 11.67
N ASP A 133 8.43 -24.31 10.95
CA ASP A 133 9.25 -23.13 11.21
C ASP A 133 8.54 -21.83 10.83
N SER A 134 7.81 -21.84 9.72
CA SER A 134 7.02 -20.68 9.28
C SER A 134 5.94 -20.32 10.31
N ARG A 135 5.23 -21.30 10.88
CA ARG A 135 4.30 -21.09 12.01
C ARG A 135 4.98 -20.55 13.26
N LYS A 136 6.23 -20.93 13.51
CA LYS A 136 6.99 -20.46 14.67
C LYS A 136 7.43 -18.99 14.49
N VAL A 137 7.90 -18.63 13.30
CA VAL A 137 8.19 -17.23 12.92
C VAL A 137 6.95 -16.36 13.04
N ARG A 138 5.80 -16.79 12.49
CA ARG A 138 4.52 -16.07 12.62
C ARG A 138 4.14 -15.81 14.08
N ARG A 139 4.24 -16.82 14.94
CA ARG A 139 3.95 -16.69 16.39
C ARG A 139 4.89 -15.71 17.09
N ILE A 140 6.18 -15.69 16.73
CA ILE A 140 7.15 -14.72 17.28
C ILE A 140 6.73 -13.29 16.90
N VAL A 141 6.47 -13.05 15.61
CA VAL A 141 6.05 -11.74 15.11
C VAL A 141 4.76 -11.30 15.81
N GLU A 142 3.74 -12.14 15.83
CA GLU A 142 2.45 -11.87 16.48
C GLU A 142 2.62 -11.50 17.95
N LYS A 143 3.39 -12.30 18.72
CA LYS A 143 3.67 -12.03 20.12
C LYS A 143 4.30 -10.65 20.33
N ARG A 144 5.29 -10.27 19.50
CA ARG A 144 5.98 -8.99 19.60
C ARG A 144 5.07 -7.82 19.24
N MET A 145 4.24 -7.97 18.21
CA MET A 145 3.27 -6.94 17.83
C MET A 145 2.22 -6.71 18.92
N CYS A 146 1.70 -7.79 19.52
CA CYS A 146 0.78 -7.70 20.65
C CYS A 146 1.41 -7.01 21.87
N GLN A 147 2.68 -7.33 22.18
CA GLN A 147 3.40 -6.68 23.29
C GLN A 147 3.57 -5.18 23.07
N GLU A 148 3.95 -4.78 21.85
CA GLU A 148 4.14 -3.37 21.52
C GLU A 148 2.80 -2.60 21.51
N TYR A 149 1.75 -3.19 20.92
CA TYR A 149 0.41 -2.62 20.95
C TYR A 149 -0.10 -2.45 22.39
N HIS A 150 0.14 -3.44 23.26
CA HIS A 150 -0.17 -3.33 24.69
C HIS A 150 0.57 -2.16 25.33
N ARG A 151 1.89 -2.01 25.12
CA ARG A 151 2.66 -0.90 25.69
C ARG A 151 2.11 0.46 25.27
N GLN A 152 1.71 0.61 24.02
CA GLN A 152 1.22 1.87 23.47
C GLN A 152 -0.21 2.20 23.91
N ASN A 153 -1.06 1.18 24.07
CA ASN A 153 -2.51 1.39 24.22
C ASN A 153 -3.06 1.01 25.60
N LYS A 154 -2.27 0.44 26.52
CA LYS A 154 -2.76 0.02 27.85
C LYS A 154 -3.45 1.11 28.68
N HIS A 155 -3.17 2.38 28.38
CA HIS A 155 -3.74 3.54 29.07
C HIS A 155 -5.07 4.02 28.45
N ARG A 156 -5.49 3.48 27.29
CA ARG A 156 -6.71 3.89 26.60
C ARG A 156 -7.89 3.06 27.10
N SER A 157 -9.03 3.69 27.41
CA SER A 157 -10.24 3.01 27.90
C SER A 157 -10.80 1.98 26.91
N SER A 158 -10.60 2.19 25.60
CA SER A 158 -11.02 1.30 24.51
C SER A 158 -10.06 0.14 24.22
N TYR A 159 -8.98 0.00 25.01
CA TYR A 159 -7.88 -0.94 24.78
C TYR A 159 -8.31 -2.42 24.70
N ARG A 160 -9.29 -2.83 25.52
CA ARG A 160 -9.62 -4.25 25.72
C ARG A 160 -10.78 -4.78 24.87
N CYS A 161 -11.60 -3.91 24.29
CA CYS A 161 -12.92 -4.32 23.77
C CYS A 161 -13.25 -3.75 22.37
N SER A 162 -12.33 -3.79 21.41
CA SER A 162 -12.71 -3.46 20.03
C SER A 162 -12.23 -4.50 19.04
N GLY A 163 -13.14 -4.97 18.16
CA GLY A 163 -12.77 -5.73 16.97
C GLY A 163 -11.78 -4.97 16.07
N LYS A 164 -11.73 -3.65 16.21
CA LYS A 164 -10.72 -2.77 15.60
C LYS A 164 -9.30 -3.11 16.06
N ALA A 165 -9.06 -3.38 17.34
CA ALA A 165 -7.74 -3.75 17.85
C ALA A 165 -7.24 -5.06 17.22
N ARG A 166 -8.12 -6.06 17.10
CA ARG A 166 -7.81 -7.33 16.43
C ARG A 166 -7.44 -7.10 14.97
N HIS A 167 -8.26 -6.35 14.25
CA HIS A 167 -8.01 -6.03 12.84
C HIS A 167 -6.71 -5.25 12.62
N GLU A 168 -6.41 -4.27 13.49
CA GLU A 168 -5.14 -3.54 13.43
C GLU A 168 -3.95 -4.46 13.68
N MET A 169 -4.09 -5.43 14.60
CA MET A 169 -3.04 -6.43 14.86
C MET A 169 -2.82 -7.39 13.69
N ASP A 170 -3.87 -7.92 13.08
CA ASP A 170 -3.76 -8.78 11.91
C ASP A 170 -3.03 -8.08 10.76
N ARG A 171 -3.34 -6.79 10.55
CA ARG A 171 -2.66 -5.93 9.56
C ARG A 171 -1.19 -5.72 9.92
N ALA A 172 -0.90 -5.47 11.19
CA ALA A 172 0.46 -5.23 11.67
C ALA A 172 1.34 -6.47 11.51
N VAL A 173 0.82 -7.65 11.89
CA VAL A 173 1.50 -8.94 11.75
C VAL A 173 1.74 -9.28 10.28
N SER A 174 0.72 -9.13 9.43
CA SER A 174 0.87 -9.35 7.99
C SER A 174 1.92 -8.43 7.37
N TYR A 175 1.92 -7.15 7.75
CA TYR A 175 2.94 -6.20 7.32
C TYR A 175 4.34 -6.63 7.73
N GLN A 176 4.53 -7.02 8.99
CA GLN A 176 5.85 -7.45 9.47
C GLN A 176 6.31 -8.72 8.76
N ILE A 177 5.45 -9.72 8.58
CA ILE A 177 5.77 -10.94 7.84
C ILE A 177 6.19 -10.62 6.40
N PHE A 178 5.45 -9.73 5.73
CA PHE A 178 5.82 -9.24 4.40
C PHE A 178 7.15 -8.48 4.40
N ASN A 179 7.47 -7.82 5.51
CA ASN A 179 8.70 -7.05 5.66
C ASN A 179 9.91 -7.92 6.07
N LEU A 180 9.69 -9.17 6.52
CA LEU A 180 10.73 -10.18 6.71
C LEU A 180 11.22 -10.73 5.36
N GLY A 181 12.29 -11.51 5.39
CA GLY A 181 12.95 -12.01 4.19
C GLY A 181 13.83 -10.92 3.55
N GLN A 182 14.50 -10.09 4.33
CA GLN A 182 15.53 -9.20 3.80
C GLN A 182 16.89 -9.88 3.89
N LEU A 183 17.55 -10.06 2.76
CA LEU A 183 18.91 -10.60 2.70
C LEU A 183 19.91 -9.45 2.76
N ASP A 184 21.05 -9.65 3.44
CA ASP A 184 22.15 -8.69 3.43
C ASP A 184 22.65 -8.44 2.01
N GLY A 185 23.08 -7.22 1.72
CA GLY A 185 23.48 -6.75 0.39
C GLY A 185 24.68 -7.46 -0.23
N HIS A 186 25.30 -8.41 0.49
CA HIS A 186 26.42 -9.24 0.04
C HIS A 186 25.98 -10.59 -0.54
N ALA A 187 24.69 -10.93 -0.52
CA ALA A 187 24.21 -12.17 -1.13
C ALA A 187 24.41 -12.12 -2.66
N ASN A 188 25.20 -13.07 -3.16
CA ASN A 188 25.70 -13.15 -4.53
C ASN A 188 24.65 -12.83 -5.61
N GLN A 189 25.02 -11.83 -6.39
CA GLN A 189 24.80 -11.60 -7.82
C GLN A 189 23.53 -12.16 -8.47
N ARG A 190 22.68 -11.20 -8.85
CA ARG A 190 21.71 -11.18 -9.96
C ARG A 190 21.86 -12.33 -10.98
N GLY A 191 21.12 -13.41 -10.76
CA GLY A 191 20.63 -14.24 -11.87
C GLY A 191 19.49 -13.53 -12.62
N ILE A 192 19.26 -13.90 -13.88
CA ILE A 192 18.05 -13.49 -14.59
C ILE A 192 16.84 -13.98 -13.77
N GLY A 193 15.86 -13.11 -13.50
CA GLY A 193 14.67 -13.48 -12.72
C GLY A 193 14.75 -13.32 -11.19
N THR A 194 15.72 -12.58 -10.62
CA THR A 194 15.73 -12.40 -9.15
C THR A 194 14.46 -11.69 -8.65
N HIS A 195 13.67 -12.38 -7.83
CA HIS A 195 12.51 -11.88 -7.06
C HIS A 195 12.88 -10.85 -5.99
N TRP A 196 14.06 -10.27 -6.09
CA TRP A 196 14.67 -9.40 -5.10
C TRP A 196 14.95 -8.03 -5.73
N LYS A 197 14.69 -6.98 -4.97
CA LYS A 197 15.07 -5.60 -5.30
C LYS A 197 16.06 -5.11 -4.25
N LYS A 198 17.12 -4.46 -4.72
CA LYS A 198 18.08 -3.77 -3.85
C LYS A 198 17.41 -2.50 -3.35
N ILE A 199 17.29 -2.37 -2.03
CA ILE A 199 16.79 -1.16 -1.37
C ILE A 199 17.80 -0.74 -0.31
N VAL A 200 17.81 0.55 0.04
CA VAL A 200 18.46 0.99 1.27
C VAL A 200 17.51 0.63 2.41
N ASP A 201 17.98 -0.19 3.35
CA ASP A 201 17.31 -0.30 4.63
C ASP A 201 17.50 1.01 5.36
N TYR A 202 16.40 1.70 5.63
CA TYR A 202 16.45 2.98 6.31
C TYR A 202 16.74 2.83 7.81
N SER A 203 16.64 1.60 8.35
CA SER A 203 16.95 1.36 9.75
C SER A 203 18.45 1.27 10.03
N SER A 204 19.21 0.61 9.15
CA SER A 204 20.67 0.51 9.24
C SER A 204 21.43 1.49 8.32
N GLY A 205 20.76 2.03 7.30
CA GLY A 205 21.42 2.77 6.21
C GLY A 205 22.11 1.87 5.19
N GLU A 206 22.12 0.55 5.40
CA GLU A 206 22.80 -0.40 4.53
C GLU A 206 21.94 -0.85 3.36
N TYR A 207 22.59 -1.35 2.31
CA TYR A 207 21.86 -1.98 1.21
C TYR A 207 21.38 -3.38 1.61
N VAL A 208 20.10 -3.63 1.38
CA VAL A 208 19.47 -4.94 1.61
C VAL A 208 18.71 -5.37 0.37
N MET A 209 18.61 -6.68 0.17
CA MET A 209 17.78 -7.27 -0.87
C MET A 209 16.41 -7.59 -0.28
N LYS A 210 15.36 -6.95 -0.80
CA LYS A 210 13.97 -7.17 -0.37
C LYS A 210 13.16 -7.82 -1.47
N LYS A 211 12.23 -8.71 -1.12
CA LYS A 211 11.36 -9.35 -2.12
C LYS A 211 10.59 -8.29 -2.93
N LYS A 212 10.45 -8.52 -4.24
CA LYS A 212 9.60 -7.73 -5.13
C LYS A 212 8.14 -7.94 -4.72
N VAL A 213 7.33 -6.90 -4.91
CA VAL A 213 5.88 -7.03 -4.70
C VAL A 213 5.32 -7.85 -5.86
N GLU A 214 4.51 -8.84 -5.54
CA GLU A 214 3.77 -9.69 -6.48
C GLU A 214 2.37 -9.11 -6.67
N TYR A 215 1.89 -9.06 -7.91
CA TYR A 215 0.55 -8.65 -8.28
C TYR A 215 -0.12 -9.79 -9.04
N ALA A 216 -1.40 -10.03 -8.75
CA ALA A 216 -2.13 -11.13 -9.38
C ALA A 216 -2.47 -10.82 -10.84
N THR A 217 -2.72 -9.55 -11.17
CA THR A 217 -3.12 -9.13 -12.52
C THR A 217 -2.32 -7.95 -13.04
N LEU A 218 -2.32 -7.78 -14.36
CA LEU A 218 -1.64 -6.67 -15.04
C LEU A 218 -2.23 -5.31 -14.60
N GLU A 219 -3.55 -5.23 -14.46
CA GLU A 219 -4.27 -4.02 -14.07
C GLU A 219 -3.90 -3.58 -12.65
N GLU A 220 -3.70 -4.53 -11.74
CA GLU A 220 -3.23 -4.26 -10.39
C GLU A 220 -1.80 -3.70 -10.41
N ALA A 221 -0.90 -4.31 -11.19
CA ALA A 221 0.46 -3.82 -11.35
C ALA A 221 0.49 -2.40 -11.96
N GLN A 222 -0.30 -2.14 -13.01
CA GLN A 222 -0.41 -0.82 -13.66
C GLN A 222 -0.94 0.25 -12.70
N LEU A 223 -1.95 -0.07 -11.88
CA LEU A 223 -2.43 0.84 -10.85
C LEU A 223 -1.31 1.23 -9.88
N HIS A 224 -0.50 0.25 -9.45
CA HIS A 224 0.61 0.51 -8.55
C HIS A 224 1.74 1.35 -9.17
N ILE A 225 1.93 1.29 -10.48
CA ILE A 225 2.83 2.20 -11.22
C ILE A 225 2.32 3.63 -11.13
N GLU A 226 1.04 3.86 -11.40
CA GLU A 226 0.45 5.21 -11.34
C GLU A 226 0.51 5.78 -9.92
N LEU A 227 0.21 4.95 -8.91
CA LEU A 227 0.37 5.33 -7.50
C LEU A 227 1.82 5.67 -7.13
N TYR A 228 2.79 4.92 -7.69
CA TYR A 228 4.20 5.20 -7.46
C TYR A 228 4.63 6.54 -8.07
N LYS A 229 4.30 6.79 -9.35
CA LYS A 229 4.60 8.04 -10.06
C LYS A 229 4.01 9.23 -9.33
N PHE A 230 2.78 9.09 -8.85
CA PHE A 230 2.12 10.10 -8.05
C PHE A 230 2.89 10.40 -6.75
N ALA A 231 3.30 9.35 -6.02
CA ALA A 231 4.02 9.50 -4.75
C ALA A 231 5.47 10.01 -4.92
N HIS A 232 6.06 9.80 -6.10
CA HIS A 232 7.44 10.16 -6.42
C HIS A 232 7.51 11.01 -7.69
N PRO A 233 6.93 12.22 -7.71
CA PRO A 233 6.85 13.04 -8.93
C PRO A 233 8.21 13.49 -9.45
N LYS A 234 9.26 13.41 -8.62
CA LYS A 234 10.64 13.70 -9.00
C LYS A 234 11.33 12.52 -9.71
N ASP A 235 10.82 11.30 -9.58
CA ASP A 235 11.35 10.14 -10.30
C ASP A 235 10.72 10.10 -11.70
N LYS A 236 11.47 10.56 -12.70
CA LYS A 236 11.02 10.63 -14.10
C LYS A 236 11.28 9.34 -14.88
N ARG A 237 11.93 8.34 -14.28
CA ARG A 237 12.30 7.13 -14.99
C ARG A 237 11.05 6.34 -15.39
N PRO A 238 10.95 5.87 -16.63
CA PRO A 238 9.81 5.06 -17.07
C PRO A 238 9.69 3.80 -16.20
N MET A 239 8.46 3.44 -15.87
CA MET A 239 8.14 2.29 -15.04
C MET A 239 7.12 1.43 -15.78
N HIS A 240 7.34 0.12 -15.80
CA HIS A 240 6.49 -0.84 -16.50
C HIS A 240 6.14 -2.02 -15.59
N ALA A 241 5.04 -2.68 -15.93
CA ALA A 241 4.65 -3.95 -15.34
C ALA A 241 5.16 -5.07 -16.25
N TYR A 242 5.72 -6.12 -15.67
CA TYR A 242 6.17 -7.30 -16.41
C TYR A 242 5.69 -8.57 -15.70
N TYR A 243 5.34 -9.58 -16.49
CA TYR A 243 4.99 -10.90 -15.99
C TYR A 243 6.27 -11.70 -15.71
N CYS A 244 6.34 -12.36 -14.56
CA CYS A 244 7.45 -13.24 -14.23
C CYS A 244 7.00 -14.70 -14.34
N GLU A 245 7.55 -15.40 -15.33
CA GLU A 245 7.26 -16.81 -15.57
C GLU A 245 7.67 -17.72 -14.41
N HIS A 246 8.66 -17.32 -13.61
CA HIS A 246 9.14 -18.11 -12.47
C HIS A 246 8.17 -18.15 -11.28
N CYS A 247 7.47 -17.06 -10.99
CA CYS A 247 6.50 -17.00 -9.88
C CYS A 247 5.05 -16.97 -10.34
N GLY A 248 4.78 -16.76 -11.62
CA GLY A 248 3.42 -16.65 -12.17
C GLY A 248 2.70 -15.36 -11.76
N HIS A 249 3.43 -14.31 -11.39
CA HIS A 249 2.88 -13.03 -10.94
C HIS A 249 3.43 -11.86 -11.76
N TYR A 250 2.70 -10.74 -11.73
CA TYR A 250 3.18 -9.47 -12.26
C TYR A 250 4.03 -8.74 -11.23
N HIS A 251 5.03 -8.02 -11.73
CA HIS A 251 5.89 -7.15 -10.93
C HIS A 251 6.01 -5.79 -11.62
N ILE A 252 6.41 -4.77 -10.85
CA ILE A 252 6.70 -3.43 -11.38
C ILE A 252 8.19 -3.13 -11.25
N GLY A 253 8.74 -2.44 -12.24
CA GLY A 253 10.14 -2.04 -12.25
C GLY A 253 10.37 -0.83 -13.13
N HIS A 254 11.43 -0.08 -12.83
CA HIS A 254 11.93 0.92 -13.77
C HIS A 254 12.45 0.21 -15.01
N ASP A 255 12.10 0.76 -16.17
CA ASP A 255 12.73 0.38 -17.42
C ASP A 255 14.20 0.76 -17.35
N ARG A 256 15.07 -0.21 -17.62
CA ARG A 256 16.52 -0.02 -17.50
C ARG A 256 17.11 0.60 -18.75
N GLY A 257 16.31 0.78 -19.80
CA GLY A 257 16.86 0.90 -21.14
C GLY A 257 17.58 -0.41 -21.50
N THR A 258 17.81 -0.62 -22.78
CA THR A 258 18.71 -1.66 -23.24
C THR A 258 20.12 -1.35 -22.72
N GLU A 259 20.49 -1.86 -21.54
CA GLU A 259 21.88 -2.15 -21.21
C GLU A 259 22.32 -3.21 -22.24
N THR A 260 22.76 -2.72 -23.39
CA THR A 260 23.54 -3.51 -24.33
C THR A 260 24.74 -3.99 -23.53
N ALA A 261 24.86 -5.31 -23.41
CA ALA A 261 26.03 -5.95 -22.87
C ALA A 261 27.25 -5.44 -23.65
N ALA A 262 28.15 -4.76 -22.94
CA ALA A 262 29.52 -4.52 -23.36
C ALA A 262 30.42 -5.38 -22.49
#